data_AF-A2TLS5-F1
#
_entry.id   AF-A2TLS5-F1
#
_cell.length_a   1.000
_cell.length_b   1.000
_cell.length_c   1.000
_cell.angle_alpha   90.00
_cell.angle_beta   90.00
_cell.angle_gamma   90.00
#
_symmetry.space_group_name_H-M   'P 1'
#
loop_
_entity.id
_entity.type
_entity.pdbx_description
1 polymer ?
#
loop_
_entity_poly.entity_id
_entity_poly.type
_entity_poly.pdbx_seq_one_letter_code
_entity_poly.pdbx_strand_id
1 'polypeptide(L)'
;WRTDEEFAREMLAGVNPVNIARLQVFPPASKLDPKVYGDQNSTITEEHIKNNLDGLTVDEALKKNKLFILDHHDSLMPYLRRINSTSNRIYGSRTLLFLQNDGTLKPLVIELSLPHPDGDQFGCISNVYTPAEQGVEGSIWQLAKAYVAVNDSGVHQLISHWLNTHAVSEPVVIATNRQLSVVHPIYKLLHPHFRDTMNINAFARQILINAGGILETTVFPARYAMELSSVVYKDWNFTEQALPADLIKRGVAVKDKNSPHGLHLLIEDYPYAVDG
;
A
#
# COMPACT_ATOMS: atom_id res chain seq x y z
N TRP A 1 6.10 17.02 7.69
CA TRP A 1 5.69 16.50 6.37
C TRP A 1 6.87 16.35 5.40
N ARG A 2 7.76 17.35 5.22
CA ARG A 2 8.90 17.22 4.26
C ARG A 2 10.06 16.34 4.72
N THR A 3 10.17 16.06 6.02
CA THR A 3 11.27 15.28 6.59
C THR A 3 11.15 13.80 6.18
N ASP A 4 12.26 13.07 6.23
CA ASP A 4 12.29 11.64 5.89
C ASP A 4 11.65 10.82 7.02
N GLU A 5 11.83 11.26 8.26
CA GLU A 5 11.22 10.68 9.45
C GLU A 5 9.70 10.71 9.36
N GLU A 6 9.11 11.86 8.99
CA GLU A 6 7.65 11.96 8.90
C GLU A 6 7.10 11.15 7.73
N PHE A 7 7.80 11.16 6.59
CA PHE A 7 7.42 10.36 5.42
C PHE A 7 7.36 8.85 5.74
N ALA A 8 8.32 8.34 6.52
CA ALA A 8 8.32 6.94 6.94
C ALA A 8 7.33 6.67 8.09
N ARG A 9 7.21 7.58 9.07
CA ARG A 9 6.30 7.45 10.21
C ARG A 9 4.84 7.37 9.77
N GLU A 10 4.44 8.14 8.76
CA GLU A 10 3.07 8.10 8.21
C GLU A 10 2.69 6.72 7.63
N MET A 11 3.65 5.87 7.27
CA MET A 11 3.38 4.49 6.84
C MET A 11 2.95 3.57 8.00
N LEU A 12 3.18 3.98 9.25
CA LEU A 12 2.78 3.26 10.47
C LEU A 12 1.63 3.93 11.23
N ALA A 13 1.50 5.25 11.09
CA ALA A 13 0.62 6.05 11.93
C ALA A 13 -0.02 7.25 11.18
N GLY A 14 0.03 7.23 9.84
CA GLY A 14 -0.62 8.21 8.98
C GLY A 14 -2.01 7.75 8.55
N VAL A 15 -2.48 8.27 7.41
CA VAL A 15 -3.82 8.00 6.89
C VAL A 15 -3.96 6.58 6.31
N ASN A 16 -2.86 5.96 5.88
CA ASN A 16 -2.86 4.65 5.23
C ASN A 16 -1.84 3.68 5.87
N PRO A 17 -1.98 3.37 7.16
CA PRO A 17 -0.97 2.65 7.93
C PRO A 17 -1.07 1.13 7.73
N VAL A 18 -1.47 0.66 6.55
CA VAL A 18 -1.85 -0.74 6.30
C VAL A 18 -1.11 -1.40 5.13
N ASN A 19 -0.27 -0.66 4.39
CA ASN A 19 0.38 -1.19 3.17
C ASN A 19 1.86 -1.56 3.34
N ILE A 20 2.52 -1.08 4.39
CA ILE A 20 3.92 -1.44 4.63
C ILE A 20 4.04 -2.95 4.92
N ALA A 21 5.06 -3.57 4.35
CA ALA A 21 5.36 -4.98 4.52
C ALA A 21 6.84 -5.19 4.85
N ARG A 22 7.17 -6.32 5.47
CA ARG A 22 8.59 -6.70 5.63
C ARG A 22 9.15 -7.16 4.29
N LEU A 23 10.32 -6.66 3.94
CA LEU A 23 11.04 -7.11 2.77
C LEU A 23 11.55 -8.54 2.99
N GLN A 24 11.15 -9.45 2.09
CA GLN A 24 11.49 -10.88 2.20
C GLN A 24 12.77 -11.24 1.45
N VAL A 25 12.97 -10.64 0.28
CA VAL A 25 14.06 -10.91 -0.64
C VAL A 25 14.60 -9.59 -1.17
N PHE A 26 15.90 -9.55 -1.43
CA PHE A 26 16.57 -8.40 -2.03
C PHE A 26 17.34 -8.85 -3.29
N PRO A 27 17.24 -8.12 -4.42
CA PRO A 27 16.34 -6.98 -4.66
C PRO A 27 14.85 -7.39 -4.62
N PRO A 28 13.92 -6.45 -4.45
CA PRO A 28 12.48 -6.76 -4.52
C PRO A 28 12.10 -7.41 -5.86
N ALA A 29 11.41 -8.54 -5.78
CA ALA A 29 10.90 -9.26 -6.95
C ALA A 29 9.43 -8.90 -7.23
N SER A 30 9.07 -8.77 -8.51
CA SER A 30 7.68 -8.60 -8.92
C SER A 30 6.95 -9.94 -9.01
N LYS A 31 5.65 -9.91 -8.73
CA LYS A 31 4.71 -11.03 -8.89
C LYS A 31 3.92 -10.97 -10.21
N LEU A 32 4.14 -9.94 -11.03
CA LEU A 32 3.51 -9.81 -12.34
C LEU A 32 3.97 -10.93 -13.27
N ASP A 33 3.06 -11.42 -14.13
CA ASP A 33 3.39 -12.48 -15.09
C ASP A 33 4.44 -11.97 -16.10
N PRO A 34 5.67 -12.52 -16.10
CA PRO A 34 6.72 -12.05 -17.00
C PRO A 34 6.41 -12.31 -18.48
N LYS A 35 5.45 -13.18 -18.80
CA LYS A 35 4.99 -13.39 -20.18
C LYS A 35 4.13 -12.22 -20.68
N VAL A 36 3.48 -11.51 -19.77
CA VAL A 36 2.60 -10.38 -20.08
C VAL A 36 3.34 -9.06 -19.92
N TYR A 37 4.15 -8.93 -18.87
CA TYR A 37 4.78 -7.68 -18.47
C TYR A 37 6.30 -7.65 -18.62
N GLY A 38 6.93 -8.71 -19.16
CA GLY A 38 8.39 -8.78 -19.27
C GLY A 38 9.10 -8.80 -17.90
N ASP A 39 10.37 -8.39 -17.88
CA ASP A 39 11.13 -8.28 -16.63
C ASP A 39 10.67 -7.06 -15.81
N GLN A 40 10.17 -7.33 -14.61
CA GLN A 40 9.62 -6.36 -13.68
C GLN A 40 10.38 -6.35 -12.34
N ASN A 41 11.53 -7.05 -12.29
CA ASN A 41 12.37 -7.08 -11.10
C ASN A 41 12.97 -5.70 -10.82
N SER A 42 13.12 -5.38 -9.53
CA SER A 42 13.65 -4.10 -9.10
C SER A 42 15.09 -3.90 -9.57
N THR A 43 15.42 -2.67 -9.96
CA THR A 43 16.80 -2.25 -10.31
C THR A 43 17.57 -1.70 -9.11
N ILE A 44 17.00 -1.75 -7.90
CA ILE A 44 17.69 -1.38 -6.67
C ILE A 44 18.84 -2.37 -6.42
N THR A 45 20.06 -1.86 -6.27
CA THR A 45 21.26 -2.65 -5.96
C THR A 45 21.70 -2.43 -4.52
N GLU A 46 22.57 -3.31 -4.00
CA GLU A 46 23.15 -3.14 -2.66
C GLU A 46 23.91 -1.82 -2.50
N GLU A 47 24.57 -1.35 -3.56
CA GLU A 47 25.31 -0.09 -3.58
C GLU A 47 24.40 1.11 -3.22
N HIS A 48 23.12 1.06 -3.58
CA HIS A 48 22.17 2.14 -3.26
C HIS A 48 21.86 2.23 -1.76
N ILE A 49 21.96 1.12 -1.00
CA ILE A 49 21.46 1.07 0.38
C ILE A 49 22.52 0.75 1.43
N LYS A 50 23.64 0.11 1.06
CA LYS A 50 24.63 -0.46 2.01
C LYS A 50 25.18 0.53 3.04
N ASN A 51 25.28 1.82 2.70
CA ASN A 51 25.82 2.84 3.59
C ASN A 51 24.81 3.36 4.62
N ASN A 52 23.56 2.91 4.58
CA ASN A 52 22.46 3.42 5.40
C ASN A 52 21.79 2.34 6.27
N LEU A 53 22.49 1.23 6.55
CA LEU A 53 21.98 0.07 7.29
C LEU A 53 22.60 -0.09 8.69
N ASP A 54 23.04 1.00 9.32
CA ASP A 54 23.70 1.00 10.65
C ASP A 54 24.87 -0.01 10.76
N GLY A 55 25.67 -0.11 9.69
CA GLY A 55 26.82 -1.01 9.62
C GLY A 55 26.48 -2.48 9.33
N LEU A 56 25.22 -2.83 9.12
CA LEU A 56 24.80 -4.16 8.68
C LEU A 56 24.95 -4.32 7.16
N THR A 57 25.25 -5.53 6.72
CA THR A 57 25.03 -5.95 5.34
C THR A 57 23.53 -6.11 5.03
N VAL A 58 23.17 -6.13 3.75
CA VAL A 58 21.77 -6.36 3.32
C VAL A 58 21.24 -7.69 3.85
N ASP A 59 22.03 -8.76 3.73
CA ASP A 59 21.70 -10.09 4.25
C ASP A 59 21.46 -10.11 5.75
N GLU A 60 22.29 -9.42 6.53
CA GLU A 60 22.11 -9.31 7.98
C GLU A 60 20.86 -8.51 8.33
N ALA A 61 20.59 -7.42 7.61
CA ALA A 61 19.40 -6.60 7.81
C ALA A 61 18.11 -7.39 7.49
N LEU A 62 18.11 -8.20 6.42
CA LEU A 62 17.01 -9.13 6.09
C LEU A 62 16.81 -10.16 7.20
N LYS A 63 17.89 -10.85 7.63
CA LYS A 63 17.83 -11.89 8.68
C LYS A 63 17.38 -11.34 10.03
N LYS A 64 17.71 -10.08 10.33
CA LYS A 64 17.28 -9.37 11.54
C LYS A 64 15.90 -8.72 11.42
N ASN A 65 15.17 -8.95 10.31
CA ASN A 65 13.86 -8.36 10.04
C ASN A 65 13.84 -6.82 10.08
N LYS A 66 14.92 -6.18 9.64
CA LYS A 66 15.08 -4.72 9.69
C LYS A 66 14.75 -4.01 8.38
N LEU A 67 14.50 -4.75 7.29
CA LEU A 67 14.15 -4.16 6.00
C LEU A 67 12.65 -4.29 5.73
N PHE A 68 12.04 -3.17 5.37
CA PHE A 68 10.63 -3.03 5.06
C PHE A 68 10.47 -2.40 3.68
N ILE A 69 9.28 -2.55 3.10
CA ILE A 69 8.94 -2.03 1.80
C ILE A 69 7.51 -1.49 1.79
N LEU A 70 7.34 -0.33 1.17
CA LEU A 70 6.06 0.14 0.65
C LEU A 70 6.09 -0.10 -0.87
N ASP A 71 5.33 -1.10 -1.33
CA ASP A 71 5.34 -1.56 -2.73
C ASP A 71 4.00 -1.26 -3.40
N HIS A 72 3.97 -0.23 -4.24
CA HIS A 72 2.83 0.12 -5.09
C HIS A 72 3.04 -0.31 -6.55
N HIS A 73 4.18 -0.92 -6.87
CA HIS A 73 4.56 -1.22 -8.24
C HIS A 73 3.61 -2.21 -8.88
N ASP A 74 3.46 -3.41 -8.31
CA ASP A 74 2.70 -4.49 -8.94
C ASP A 74 1.21 -4.16 -9.07
N SER A 75 0.65 -3.45 -8.09
CA SER A 75 -0.75 -3.01 -8.13
C SER A 75 -1.03 -1.96 -9.21
N LEU A 76 -0.05 -1.09 -9.52
CA LEU A 76 -0.25 0.04 -10.43
C LEU A 76 0.28 -0.20 -11.83
N MET A 77 1.36 -0.97 -11.99
CA MET A 77 2.04 -1.22 -13.28
C MET A 77 1.07 -1.63 -14.41
N PRO A 78 0.08 -2.53 -14.20
CA PRO A 78 -0.90 -2.88 -15.24
C PRO A 78 -1.75 -1.70 -15.77
N TYR A 79 -1.84 -0.61 -15.00
CA TYR A 79 -2.64 0.57 -15.34
C TYR A 79 -1.79 1.81 -15.70
N LEU A 80 -0.49 1.82 -15.41
CA LEU A 80 0.36 3.00 -15.59
C LEU A 80 0.31 3.56 -17.01
N ARG A 81 0.39 2.71 -18.05
CA ARG A 81 0.32 3.17 -19.44
C ARG A 81 -0.99 3.89 -19.74
N ARG A 82 -2.10 3.33 -19.28
CA ARG A 82 -3.45 3.88 -19.49
C ARG A 82 -3.62 5.19 -18.72
N ILE A 83 -3.22 5.23 -17.47
CA ILE A 83 -3.29 6.43 -16.62
C ILE A 83 -2.41 7.54 -17.22
N ASN A 84 -1.19 7.22 -17.64
CA ASN A 84 -0.27 8.18 -18.23
C ASN A 84 -0.67 8.65 -19.64
N SER A 85 -1.66 8.00 -20.26
CA SER A 85 -2.29 8.53 -21.50
C SER A 85 -3.29 9.66 -21.24
N THR A 86 -3.68 9.88 -19.98
CA THR A 86 -4.54 11.01 -19.57
C THR A 86 -3.72 12.30 -19.39
N SER A 87 -4.24 13.30 -18.68
CA SER A 87 -3.45 14.46 -18.23
C SER A 87 -2.50 14.13 -17.07
N ASN A 88 -2.69 12.98 -16.40
CA ASN A 88 -1.90 12.58 -15.24
C ASN A 88 -0.58 11.94 -15.67
N ARG A 89 0.47 12.12 -14.85
CA ARG A 89 1.77 11.46 -15.02
C ARG A 89 2.20 10.88 -13.68
N ILE A 90 2.25 9.57 -13.60
CA ILE A 90 2.62 8.82 -12.40
C ILE A 90 3.63 7.73 -12.72
N TYR A 91 4.24 7.21 -11.67
CA TYR A 91 5.12 6.05 -11.68
C TYR A 91 4.51 4.94 -10.84
N GLY A 92 4.96 3.71 -11.04
CA GLY A 92 4.82 2.65 -10.04
C GLY A 92 6.00 2.77 -9.09
N SER A 93 5.74 2.94 -7.80
CA SER A 93 6.81 3.17 -6.82
C SER A 93 7.09 1.96 -5.94
N ARG A 94 8.36 1.78 -5.58
CA ARG A 94 8.80 0.96 -4.46
C ARG A 94 9.66 1.80 -3.54
N THR A 95 9.39 1.75 -2.25
CA THR A 95 10.20 2.44 -1.23
C THR A 95 10.75 1.41 -0.27
N LEU A 96 12.07 1.32 -0.12
CA LEU A 96 12.67 0.50 0.94
C LEU A 96 12.93 1.34 2.18
N LEU A 97 12.66 0.75 3.35
CA LEU A 97 12.84 1.37 4.65
C LEU A 97 13.67 0.46 5.55
N PHE A 98 14.43 1.08 6.45
CA PHE A 98 15.21 0.41 7.47
C PHE A 98 14.66 0.73 8.85
N LEU A 99 14.51 -0.30 9.68
CA LEU A 99 14.17 -0.16 11.10
C LEU A 99 15.44 0.09 11.92
N GLN A 100 15.57 1.32 12.40
CA GLN A 100 16.69 1.80 13.18
C GLN A 100 16.65 1.20 14.61
N ASN A 101 17.78 1.28 15.31
CA ASN A 101 17.87 0.78 16.69
C ASN A 101 17.01 1.57 17.68
N ASP A 102 16.62 2.79 17.35
CA ASP A 102 15.72 3.62 18.15
C ASP A 102 14.23 3.31 17.91
N GLY A 103 13.92 2.31 17.07
CA GLY A 103 12.56 1.88 16.74
C GLY A 103 11.91 2.64 15.59
N THR A 104 12.55 3.67 15.05
CA THR A 104 11.99 4.47 13.94
C THR A 104 12.34 3.89 12.57
N LEU A 105 11.51 4.21 11.57
CA LEU A 105 11.78 3.86 10.17
C LEU A 105 12.54 4.97 9.45
N LYS A 106 13.57 4.58 8.70
CA LYS A 106 14.35 5.46 7.82
C LYS A 106 14.14 5.04 6.36
N PRO A 107 13.69 5.93 5.46
CA PRO A 107 13.64 5.61 4.03
C PRO A 107 15.06 5.48 3.47
N LEU A 108 15.32 4.42 2.72
CA LEU A 108 16.64 4.14 2.14
C LEU A 108 16.73 4.54 0.69
N VAL A 109 15.67 4.28 -0.07
CA VAL A 109 15.66 4.39 -1.53
C VAL A 109 14.23 4.38 -2.05
N ILE A 110 13.99 5.10 -3.15
CA ILE A 110 12.75 5.06 -3.92
C ILE A 110 13.09 4.65 -5.35
N GLU A 111 12.45 3.59 -5.83
CA GLU A 111 12.42 3.22 -7.24
C GLU A 111 11.13 3.75 -7.87
N LEU A 112 11.25 4.45 -8.99
CA LEU A 112 10.12 4.91 -9.80
C LEU A 112 10.18 4.25 -11.18
N SER A 113 9.19 3.39 -11.44
CA SER A 113 9.11 2.57 -12.65
C SER A 113 8.02 3.07 -13.61
N LEU A 114 8.31 2.99 -14.90
CA LEU A 114 7.34 3.14 -15.99
C LEU A 114 7.30 1.87 -16.84
N PRO A 115 6.17 1.56 -17.47
CA PRO A 115 6.13 0.49 -18.46
C PRO A 115 7.05 0.85 -19.63
N HIS A 116 7.71 -0.16 -20.22
CA HIS A 116 8.64 0.06 -21.32
C HIS A 116 7.95 0.77 -22.51
N PRO A 117 8.55 1.79 -23.14
CA PRO A 117 7.87 2.60 -24.18
C PRO A 117 7.28 1.75 -25.31
N ASP A 118 8.00 0.72 -25.75
CA ASP A 118 7.62 -0.14 -26.90
C ASP A 118 6.52 -1.18 -26.59
N GLY A 119 6.11 -1.34 -25.33
CA GLY A 119 5.06 -2.29 -24.94
C GLY A 119 5.29 -2.90 -23.57
N ASP A 120 4.21 -3.31 -22.90
CA ASP A 120 4.26 -3.83 -21.53
C ASP A 120 5.05 -5.16 -21.46
N GLN A 121 5.04 -5.96 -22.52
CA GLN A 121 5.77 -7.23 -22.61
C GLN A 121 7.30 -7.09 -22.56
N PHE A 122 7.82 -5.86 -22.67
CA PHE A 122 9.26 -5.58 -22.66
C PHE A 122 9.79 -5.16 -21.28
N GLY A 123 8.98 -5.26 -20.22
CA GLY A 123 9.41 -4.94 -18.87
C GLY A 123 9.08 -3.50 -18.46
N CYS A 124 9.81 -3.02 -17.46
CA CYS A 124 9.76 -1.64 -17.01
C CYS A 124 11.10 -0.92 -17.19
N ILE A 125 11.03 0.40 -17.28
CA ILE A 125 12.20 1.27 -17.10
C ILE A 125 12.09 1.92 -15.72
N SER A 126 13.11 1.74 -14.89
CA SER A 126 13.15 2.23 -13.52
C SER A 126 14.27 3.24 -13.33
N ASN A 127 13.99 4.29 -12.56
CA ASN A 127 15.01 5.15 -11.98
C ASN A 127 15.02 4.98 -10.47
N VAL A 128 16.21 4.98 -9.89
CA VAL A 128 16.42 4.78 -8.45
C VAL A 128 16.96 6.07 -7.83
N TYR A 129 16.33 6.50 -6.74
CA TYR A 129 16.63 7.74 -6.03
C TYR A 129 16.97 7.45 -4.58
N THR A 130 18.06 8.03 -4.08
CA THR A 130 18.52 7.89 -2.70
C THR A 130 18.34 9.21 -1.94
N PRO A 131 18.22 9.18 -0.60
CA PRO A 131 18.10 10.37 0.23
C PRO A 131 19.21 11.38 -0.01
N ALA A 132 18.83 12.64 -0.18
CA ALA A 132 19.73 13.78 -0.25
C ALA A 132 19.08 15.00 0.41
N GLU A 133 19.86 15.80 1.12
CA GLU A 133 19.35 16.97 1.86
C GLU A 133 19.56 18.30 1.12
N GLN A 134 20.54 18.36 0.23
CA GLN A 134 21.01 19.61 -0.38
C GLN A 134 21.03 19.52 -1.90
N GLY A 135 21.11 20.69 -2.55
CA GLY A 135 21.27 20.79 -3.99
C GLY A 135 20.07 20.31 -4.81
N VAL A 136 20.34 19.97 -6.07
CA VAL A 136 19.33 19.48 -7.00
C VAL A 136 18.86 18.08 -6.59
N GLU A 137 19.77 17.29 -6.03
CA GLU A 137 19.55 15.93 -5.53
C GLU A 137 18.51 15.93 -4.41
N GLY A 138 18.59 16.86 -3.45
CA GLY A 138 17.58 16.98 -2.40
C GLY A 138 16.20 17.36 -2.94
N SER A 139 16.15 18.18 -3.99
CA SER A 139 14.87 18.51 -4.67
C SER A 139 14.30 17.30 -5.43
N ILE A 140 15.17 16.52 -6.08
CA ILE A 140 14.80 15.27 -6.76
C ILE A 140 14.28 14.24 -5.76
N TRP A 141 14.94 14.10 -4.60
CA TRP A 141 14.49 13.20 -3.53
C TRP A 141 13.10 13.59 -3.01
N GLN A 142 12.86 14.88 -2.76
CA GLN A 142 11.54 15.36 -2.37
C GLN A 142 10.47 15.09 -3.44
N LEU A 143 10.81 15.20 -4.72
CA LEU A 143 9.90 14.86 -5.81
C LEU A 143 9.64 13.34 -5.88
N ALA A 144 10.64 12.51 -5.63
CA ALA A 144 10.46 11.05 -5.57
C ALA A 144 9.50 10.67 -4.44
N LYS A 145 9.65 11.25 -3.24
CA LYS A 145 8.70 11.08 -2.14
C LYS A 145 7.29 11.56 -2.50
N ALA A 146 7.17 12.66 -3.25
CA ALA A 146 5.88 13.14 -3.71
C ALA A 146 5.18 12.13 -4.66
N TYR A 147 5.92 11.46 -5.55
CA TYR A 147 5.34 10.40 -6.38
C TYR A 147 4.89 9.17 -5.57
N VAL A 148 5.65 8.80 -4.53
CA VAL A 148 5.22 7.75 -3.59
C VAL A 148 3.93 8.17 -2.88
N ALA A 149 3.84 9.40 -2.40
CA ALA A 149 2.64 9.92 -1.74
C ALA A 149 1.42 9.98 -2.69
N VAL A 150 1.63 10.28 -3.99
CA VAL A 150 0.57 10.21 -5.01
C VAL A 150 0.06 8.78 -5.17
N ASN A 151 0.97 7.79 -5.29
CA ASN A 151 0.59 6.38 -5.35
C ASN A 151 -0.18 5.96 -4.08
N ASP A 152 0.39 6.24 -2.91
CA ASP A 152 -0.18 5.83 -1.63
C ASP A 152 -1.54 6.47 -1.38
N SER A 153 -1.73 7.75 -1.72
CA SER A 153 -3.02 8.43 -1.60
C SER A 153 -4.11 7.81 -2.49
N GLY A 154 -3.78 7.46 -3.74
CA GLY A 154 -4.75 6.82 -4.62
C GLY A 154 -5.07 5.38 -4.21
N VAL A 155 -4.07 4.63 -3.77
CA VAL A 155 -4.25 3.29 -3.19
C VAL A 155 -5.08 3.36 -1.91
N HIS A 156 -4.79 4.30 -1.01
CA HIS A 156 -5.57 4.55 0.19
C HIS A 156 -7.04 4.80 -0.15
N GLN A 157 -7.33 5.80 -0.99
CA GLN A 157 -8.71 6.21 -1.26
C GLN A 157 -9.52 5.10 -1.94
N LEU A 158 -8.94 4.40 -2.93
CA LEU A 158 -9.67 3.39 -3.70
C LEU A 158 -9.70 2.02 -3.05
N ILE A 159 -8.61 1.63 -2.39
CA ILE A 159 -8.39 0.24 -1.97
C ILE A 159 -8.59 0.15 -0.45
N SER A 160 -7.70 0.76 0.33
CA SER A 160 -7.75 0.66 1.80
C SER A 160 -9.06 1.22 2.36
N HIS A 161 -9.54 2.33 1.80
CA HIS A 161 -10.75 3.02 2.23
C HIS A 161 -11.98 2.51 1.45
N TRP A 162 -12.13 2.87 0.18
CA TRP A 162 -13.36 2.55 -0.56
C TRP A 162 -13.61 1.03 -0.67
N LEU A 163 -12.68 0.26 -1.23
CA LEU A 163 -12.90 -1.16 -1.45
C LEU A 163 -13.03 -1.93 -0.13
N ASN A 164 -12.00 -1.85 0.73
CA ASN A 164 -11.87 -2.71 1.90
C ASN A 164 -12.77 -2.32 3.08
N THR A 165 -13.47 -1.17 3.01
CA THR A 165 -14.46 -0.79 4.03
C THR A 165 -15.85 -0.57 3.43
N HIS A 166 -16.02 0.43 2.57
CA HIS A 166 -17.33 0.80 2.03
C HIS A 166 -17.94 -0.31 1.17
N ALA A 167 -17.23 -0.76 0.14
CA ALA A 167 -17.77 -1.66 -0.86
C ALA A 167 -18.01 -3.08 -0.31
N VAL A 168 -17.06 -3.62 0.46
CA VAL A 168 -17.17 -4.99 1.01
C VAL A 168 -18.17 -5.11 2.16
N SER A 169 -18.46 -4.03 2.88
CA SER A 169 -19.43 -4.06 3.99
C SER A 169 -20.88 -4.08 3.50
N GLU A 170 -21.20 -3.39 2.40
CA GLU A 170 -22.58 -3.23 1.91
C GLU A 170 -23.30 -4.58 1.62
N PRO A 171 -22.67 -5.61 1.01
CA PRO A 171 -23.26 -6.93 0.89
C PRO A 171 -23.66 -7.57 2.23
N VAL A 172 -22.89 -7.36 3.29
CA VAL A 172 -23.18 -7.88 4.63
C VAL A 172 -24.40 -7.18 5.23
N VAL A 173 -24.54 -5.86 5.02
CA VAL A 173 -25.73 -5.09 5.42
C VAL A 173 -26.98 -5.64 4.74
N ILE A 174 -26.91 -5.85 3.42
CA ILE A 174 -28.02 -6.36 2.62
C ILE A 174 -28.41 -7.77 3.07
N ALA A 175 -27.44 -8.68 3.21
CA ALA A 175 -27.70 -10.05 3.64
C ALA A 175 -28.31 -10.11 5.04
N THR A 176 -27.80 -9.32 5.98
CA THR A 176 -28.31 -9.26 7.36
C THR A 176 -29.77 -8.85 7.41
N ASN A 177 -30.15 -7.77 6.71
CA ASN A 177 -31.53 -7.29 6.70
C ASN A 177 -32.49 -8.21 5.92
N ARG A 178 -31.98 -8.98 4.94
CA ARG A 178 -32.81 -9.90 4.14
C ARG A 178 -33.03 -11.24 4.81
N GLN A 179 -32.08 -11.71 5.61
CA GLN A 179 -32.05 -13.10 6.11
C GLN A 179 -32.22 -13.22 7.62
N LEU A 180 -31.99 -12.14 8.38
CA LEU A 180 -32.11 -12.16 9.84
C LEU A 180 -33.25 -11.25 10.29
N SER A 181 -34.21 -11.82 11.04
CA SER A 181 -35.28 -11.05 11.68
C SER A 181 -34.70 -10.03 12.68
N VAL A 182 -35.40 -8.92 12.90
CA VAL A 182 -35.01 -7.88 13.87
C VAL A 182 -34.86 -8.40 15.31
N VAL A 183 -35.47 -9.56 15.63
CA VAL A 183 -35.30 -10.21 16.94
C VAL A 183 -34.13 -11.19 16.99
N HIS A 184 -33.54 -11.56 15.85
CA HIS A 184 -32.44 -12.51 15.77
C HIS A 184 -31.20 -11.97 16.51
N PRO A 185 -30.52 -12.76 17.36
CA PRO A 185 -29.41 -12.27 18.17
C PRO A 185 -28.26 -11.71 17.32
N ILE A 186 -27.93 -12.37 16.20
CA ILE A 186 -26.88 -11.87 15.27
C ILE A 186 -27.32 -10.60 14.55
N TYR A 187 -28.62 -10.39 14.29
CA TYR A 187 -29.09 -9.11 13.74
C TYR A 187 -28.80 -7.99 14.74
N LYS A 188 -29.19 -8.18 16.02
CA LYS A 188 -28.96 -7.18 17.07
C LYS A 188 -27.48 -6.88 17.29
N LEU A 189 -26.62 -7.90 17.17
CA LEU A 189 -25.18 -7.74 17.27
C LEU A 189 -24.61 -6.90 16.12
N LEU A 190 -24.97 -7.22 14.87
CA LEU A 190 -24.37 -6.61 13.69
C LEU A 190 -24.98 -5.25 13.33
N HIS A 191 -26.28 -5.05 13.55
CA HIS A 191 -27.01 -3.89 13.08
C HIS A 191 -26.41 -2.53 13.48
N PRO A 192 -25.93 -2.32 14.72
CA PRO A 192 -25.29 -1.05 15.09
C PRO A 192 -24.06 -0.70 14.25
N HIS A 193 -23.34 -1.70 13.72
CA HIS A 193 -22.15 -1.51 12.90
C HIS A 193 -22.45 -1.13 11.45
N PHE A 194 -23.72 -1.17 11.03
CA PHE A 194 -24.14 -0.86 9.64
C PHE A 194 -24.76 0.53 9.49
N ARG A 195 -24.76 1.31 10.58
CA ARG A 195 -25.35 2.63 10.59
C ARG A 195 -24.76 3.49 9.47
N ASP A 196 -25.65 4.05 8.66
CA ASP A 196 -25.35 4.95 7.54
C ASP A 196 -24.49 4.38 6.40
N THR A 197 -24.00 3.12 6.47
CA THR A 197 -23.16 2.50 5.43
C THR A 197 -23.81 2.54 4.03
N MET A 198 -25.05 2.07 3.90
CA MET A 198 -25.75 2.10 2.61
C MET A 198 -26.06 3.52 2.12
N ASN A 199 -26.33 4.45 3.06
CA ASN A 199 -26.65 5.83 2.73
C ASN A 199 -25.41 6.54 2.16
N ILE A 200 -24.26 6.45 2.85
CA ILE A 200 -23.03 7.06 2.37
C ILE A 200 -22.55 6.39 1.07
N ASN A 201 -22.69 5.07 0.92
CA ASN A 201 -22.34 4.38 -0.32
C ASN A 201 -23.23 4.81 -1.50
N ALA A 202 -24.53 5.04 -1.27
CA ALA A 202 -25.43 5.55 -2.30
C ALA A 202 -25.01 6.95 -2.76
N PHE A 203 -24.68 7.86 -1.83
CA PHE A 203 -24.13 9.17 -2.18
C PHE A 203 -22.80 9.04 -2.92
N ALA A 204 -21.89 8.17 -2.45
CA ALA A 204 -20.62 7.95 -3.12
C ALA A 204 -20.81 7.53 -4.58
N ARG A 205 -21.73 6.59 -4.86
CA ARG A 205 -22.08 6.19 -6.22
C ARG A 205 -22.65 7.32 -7.08
N GLN A 206 -23.29 8.32 -6.49
CA GLN A 206 -23.93 9.42 -7.21
C GLN A 206 -23.00 10.60 -7.49
N ILE A 207 -22.10 10.93 -6.57
CA ILE A 207 -21.29 12.16 -6.64
C ILE A 207 -19.77 11.96 -6.55
N LEU A 208 -19.32 10.84 -5.97
CA LEU A 208 -17.89 10.61 -5.68
C LEU A 208 -17.24 9.74 -6.74
N ILE A 209 -17.76 8.52 -6.93
CA ILE A 209 -17.14 7.47 -7.76
C ILE A 209 -17.84 7.27 -9.13
N ASN A 210 -18.82 8.10 -9.45
CA ASN A 210 -19.43 8.11 -10.79
C ASN A 210 -18.45 8.66 -11.84
N ALA A 211 -18.73 8.37 -13.11
CA ALA A 211 -17.99 8.96 -14.22
C ALA A 211 -18.03 10.49 -14.15
N GLY A 212 -16.86 11.13 -14.20
CA GLY A 212 -16.70 12.58 -14.03
C GLY A 212 -16.96 13.10 -12.62
N GLY A 213 -17.11 12.21 -11.62
CA GLY A 213 -17.28 12.54 -10.22
C GLY A 213 -16.01 13.05 -9.55
N ILE A 214 -16.09 13.31 -8.24
CA ILE A 214 -15.00 13.91 -7.47
C ILE A 214 -13.73 13.04 -7.52
N LEU A 215 -13.85 11.71 -7.41
CA LEU A 215 -12.70 10.82 -7.39
C LEU A 215 -11.96 10.84 -8.74
N GLU A 216 -12.67 10.68 -9.85
CA GLU A 216 -12.05 10.67 -11.19
C GLU A 216 -11.38 12.00 -11.56
N THR A 217 -11.83 13.11 -10.98
CA THR A 217 -11.31 14.45 -11.27
C THR A 217 -10.16 14.88 -10.36
N THR A 218 -9.98 14.23 -9.21
CA THR A 218 -9.01 14.66 -8.18
C THR A 218 -7.94 13.62 -7.86
N VAL A 219 -8.14 12.34 -8.21
CA VAL A 219 -7.21 11.24 -7.90
C VAL A 219 -6.61 10.70 -9.20
N PHE A 220 -5.32 10.33 -9.15
CA PHE A 220 -4.55 9.96 -10.34
C PHE A 220 -5.16 8.88 -11.26
N PRO A 221 -5.91 7.86 -10.78
CA PRO A 221 -6.44 6.82 -11.66
C PRO A 221 -7.46 7.35 -12.66
N ALA A 222 -8.03 8.53 -12.41
CA ALA A 222 -9.05 9.14 -13.25
C ALA A 222 -10.17 8.14 -13.60
N ARG A 223 -10.60 8.10 -14.88
CA ARG A 223 -11.60 7.16 -15.40
C ARG A 223 -11.29 5.67 -15.24
N TYR A 224 -10.08 5.30 -14.80
CA TYR A 224 -9.68 3.91 -14.55
C TYR A 224 -9.84 3.49 -13.09
N ALA A 225 -10.25 4.40 -12.21
CA ALA A 225 -10.34 4.20 -10.76
C ALA A 225 -11.16 2.98 -10.34
N MET A 226 -12.42 2.91 -10.80
CA MET A 226 -13.32 1.82 -10.40
C MET A 226 -12.89 0.47 -10.98
N GLU A 227 -12.34 0.47 -12.19
CA GLU A 227 -11.80 -0.73 -12.82
C GLU A 227 -10.59 -1.26 -12.04
N LEU A 228 -9.66 -0.39 -11.65
CA LEU A 228 -8.49 -0.72 -10.83
C LEU A 228 -8.94 -1.37 -9.50
N SER A 229 -9.91 -0.77 -8.80
CA SER A 229 -10.42 -1.35 -7.55
C SER A 229 -11.03 -2.75 -7.76
N SER A 230 -11.70 -2.98 -8.89
CA SER A 230 -12.31 -4.27 -9.23
C SER A 230 -11.25 -5.33 -9.54
N VAL A 231 -10.16 -4.95 -10.21
CA VAL A 231 -9.04 -5.86 -10.45
C VAL A 231 -8.35 -6.25 -9.14
N VAL A 232 -8.09 -5.28 -8.25
CA VAL A 232 -7.50 -5.55 -6.93
C VAL A 232 -8.40 -6.45 -6.07
N TYR A 233 -9.73 -6.30 -6.19
CA TYR A 233 -10.68 -7.13 -5.45
C TYR A 233 -10.57 -8.63 -5.76
N LYS A 234 -9.97 -9.03 -6.90
CA LYS A 234 -9.75 -10.45 -7.22
C LYS A 234 -8.89 -11.18 -6.20
N ASP A 235 -7.96 -10.44 -5.56
CA ASP A 235 -7.06 -10.97 -4.54
C ASP A 235 -7.55 -10.68 -3.11
N TRP A 236 -8.73 -10.08 -2.97
CA TRP A 236 -9.31 -9.79 -1.66
C TRP A 236 -9.79 -11.08 -0.98
N ASN A 237 -9.38 -11.25 0.27
CA ASN A 237 -9.73 -12.42 1.08
C ASN A 237 -10.31 -11.96 2.41
N PHE A 238 -11.58 -12.31 2.66
CA PHE A 238 -12.30 -11.96 3.88
C PHE A 238 -11.57 -12.37 5.16
N THR A 239 -10.98 -13.56 5.19
CA THR A 239 -10.30 -14.09 6.40
C THR A 239 -9.00 -13.35 6.71
N GLU A 240 -8.41 -12.69 5.72
CA GLU A 240 -7.20 -11.90 5.87
C GLU A 240 -7.48 -10.46 6.30
N GLN A 241 -8.76 -10.05 6.41
CA GLN A 241 -9.13 -8.72 6.92
C GLN A 241 -9.07 -8.65 8.46
N ALA A 242 -8.92 -9.79 9.14
CA ALA A 242 -8.67 -9.80 10.58
C ALA A 242 -7.28 -9.23 10.85
N LEU A 243 -7.17 -8.23 11.73
CA LEU A 243 -5.92 -7.51 11.99
C LEU A 243 -4.72 -8.43 12.29
N PRO A 244 -4.82 -9.47 13.17
CA PRO A 244 -3.73 -10.43 13.35
C PRO A 244 -3.29 -11.14 12.06
N ALA A 245 -4.24 -11.51 11.20
CA ALA A 245 -3.96 -12.21 9.95
C ALA A 245 -3.28 -11.27 8.94
N ASP A 246 -3.76 -10.03 8.83
CA ASP A 246 -3.16 -8.99 7.98
C ASP A 246 -1.69 -8.69 8.38
N LEU A 247 -1.43 -8.45 9.67
CA LEU A 247 -0.09 -8.15 10.18
C LEU A 247 0.90 -9.28 9.87
N ILE A 248 0.47 -10.53 10.05
CA ILE A 248 1.28 -11.71 9.73
C ILE A 248 1.48 -11.84 8.21
N LYS A 249 0.43 -11.60 7.41
CA LYS A 249 0.49 -11.67 5.94
C LYS A 249 1.48 -10.68 5.37
N ARG A 250 1.48 -9.43 5.87
CA ARG A 250 2.45 -8.40 5.49
C ARG A 250 3.84 -8.66 6.07
N GLY A 251 3.97 -9.64 6.96
CA GLY A 251 5.22 -10.00 7.61
C GLY A 251 5.71 -8.96 8.59
N VAL A 252 4.84 -8.05 9.06
CA VAL A 252 5.14 -7.06 10.11
C VAL A 252 4.89 -7.61 11.51
N ALA A 253 4.33 -8.83 11.61
CA ALA A 253 4.21 -9.60 12.83
C ALA A 253 4.51 -11.07 12.60
N VAL A 254 4.88 -11.78 13.66
CA VAL A 254 5.05 -13.24 13.69
C VAL A 254 4.15 -13.85 14.74
N LYS A 255 3.68 -15.08 14.52
CA LYS A 255 2.90 -15.81 15.53
C LYS A 255 3.74 -16.06 16.77
N ASP A 256 3.19 -15.72 17.93
CA ASP A 256 3.79 -16.00 19.22
C ASP A 256 2.70 -16.38 20.22
N LYS A 257 2.65 -17.67 20.58
CA LYS A 257 1.65 -18.21 21.50
C LYS A 257 1.81 -17.69 22.93
N ASN A 258 2.98 -17.16 23.27
CA ASN A 258 3.27 -16.64 24.60
C ASN A 258 2.92 -15.15 24.72
N SER A 259 2.72 -14.46 23.60
CA SER A 259 2.28 -13.07 23.59
C SER A 259 0.77 -12.96 23.84
N PRO A 260 0.28 -11.92 24.54
CA PRO A 260 -1.14 -11.76 24.89
C PRO A 260 -2.11 -11.82 23.71
N HIS A 261 -1.66 -11.35 22.54
CA HIS A 261 -2.46 -11.28 21.31
C HIS A 261 -2.13 -12.42 20.32
N GLY A 262 -1.35 -13.42 20.73
CA GLY A 262 -0.96 -14.56 19.88
C GLY A 262 0.04 -14.21 18.77
N LEU A 263 0.62 -13.00 18.81
CA LEU A 263 1.61 -12.50 17.86
C LEU A 263 2.59 -11.54 18.53
N HIS A 264 3.74 -11.36 17.90
CA HIS A 264 4.75 -10.37 18.23
C HIS A 264 5.02 -9.48 17.01
N LEU A 265 4.97 -8.16 17.20
CA LEU A 265 5.24 -7.18 16.14
C LEU A 265 6.75 -7.10 15.87
N LEU A 266 7.14 -6.96 14.61
CA LEU A 266 8.54 -6.75 14.22
C LEU A 266 8.96 -5.28 14.27
N ILE A 267 7.98 -4.38 14.29
CA ILE A 267 8.14 -2.97 14.65
C ILE A 267 7.36 -2.80 15.95
N GLU A 268 8.06 -2.72 17.08
CA GLU A 268 7.44 -2.71 18.40
C GLU A 268 6.52 -1.51 18.60
N ASP A 269 6.93 -0.33 18.15
CA ASP A 269 6.15 0.90 18.17
C ASP A 269 5.53 1.18 16.79
N TYR A 270 4.59 0.32 16.38
CA TYR A 270 3.74 0.52 15.21
C TYR A 270 2.33 0.92 15.69
N PRO A 271 2.02 2.24 15.77
CA PRO A 271 0.84 2.72 16.51
C PRO A 271 -0.49 2.11 16.05
N TYR A 272 -0.74 2.04 14.74
CA TYR A 272 -1.95 1.40 14.21
C TYR A 272 -2.12 -0.06 14.65
N ALA A 273 -1.02 -0.82 14.70
CA ALA A 273 -1.05 -2.24 15.03
C ALA A 273 -1.05 -2.50 16.55
N VAL A 274 -0.52 -1.58 17.34
CA VAL A 274 -0.51 -1.65 18.81
C VAL A 274 -1.87 -1.27 19.39
N ASP A 275 -2.51 -0.24 18.84
CA ASP A 275 -3.80 0.25 19.31
C ASP A 275 -4.99 -0.61 18.84
N GLY A 276 -4.87 -1.26 17.69
CA GLY A 276 -5.89 -2.10 17.07
C GLY A 276 -5.95 -3.52 17.63
#